data_AF-A0A1Y6JVZ8-F1
#
_entry.id   AF-A0A1Y6JVZ8-F1
#
_cell.length_a   1.000
_cell.length_b   1.000
_cell.length_c   1.000
_cell.angle_alpha   90.00
_cell.angle_beta   90.00
_cell.angle_gamma   90.00
#
_symmetry.space_group_name_H-M   'P 1'
#
loop_
_entity.id
_entity.type
_entity.pdbx_description
1 polymer ?
#
loop_
_entity_poly.entity_id
_entity_poly.type
_entity_poly.pdbx_seq_one_letter_code
_entity_poly.pdbx_strand_id
1 'polypeptide(L)'
;MTATILTPAENRFLQLSYPALPIPALTRLMPQLREHPTVKTTSDFLTRSAKADLAANRVDWLVAGSAAWKLLARLPYKVNASEQRRDWRHCALCHLPVRYEYHVVLRLNGREIVVGSECVKKFMSDEMQYLMTITTEDNFHAVAQYDTLTAKYPQVPDILWTKDALPHLPAQHRPAQTRVRRGTQATVTGYLKRRTTVLPETQLAPNLRNYARLQAIDRTAQQQAVARQHAQAANAQRDAQRAQQRAWQAANQAKDSAQTQVYQSAAYQDWLAQVTALMVDRLALAEFKAQLAKITVPPAVKRLVNTYQLGVMATEFAHQGRIHAQRLQIVPRELVTDLDRRTRALAAQRQRDWDDDVFNAALGSELTPAQRDAQLTALRQSWEGRQVPAAVYRDLARFKATVTRPVEVPASWPEPLQRAFRVRLQRQPADRWVPAKKAHVTPGQLRRLGQQTMDWMTVEATFHRDYALPAAEEAVTLSALEQYYLRQRDRQHRRGAQTQRLLQQLLEED
;
A
#
# COMPACT_ATOMS: atom_id res chain seq x y z
N MET A 1 21.83 36.48 -30.40
CA MET A 1 21.99 36.05 -31.81
C MET A 1 20.84 35.13 -32.18
N THR A 2 20.05 35.47 -33.19
CA THR A 2 18.96 34.63 -33.72
C THR A 2 19.54 33.40 -34.43
N ALA A 3 19.27 32.20 -33.92
CA ALA A 3 19.68 30.96 -34.57
C ALA A 3 18.70 30.58 -35.68
N THR A 4 19.21 30.30 -36.88
CA THR A 4 18.42 29.75 -37.98
C THR A 4 18.18 28.26 -37.72
N ILE A 5 16.90 27.84 -37.72
CA ILE A 5 16.52 26.43 -37.63
C ILE A 5 16.58 25.78 -39.01
N LEU A 6 15.94 26.39 -40.02
CA LEU A 6 16.02 25.95 -41.43
C LEU A 6 16.43 27.11 -42.34
N THR A 7 17.45 26.87 -43.16
CA THR A 7 17.80 27.75 -44.29
C THR A 7 16.81 27.59 -45.45
N PRO A 8 16.72 28.57 -46.37
CA PRO A 8 15.88 28.47 -47.57
C PRO A 8 16.02 27.15 -48.34
N ALA A 9 17.27 26.72 -48.58
CA ALA A 9 17.54 25.50 -49.33
C ALA A 9 17.16 24.22 -48.57
N GLU A 10 17.35 24.18 -47.24
CA GLU A 10 16.92 23.06 -46.40
C GLU A 10 15.39 22.93 -46.37
N ASN A 11 14.70 24.05 -46.19
CA ASN A 11 13.24 24.06 -46.22
C ASN A 11 12.71 23.63 -47.60
N ARG A 12 13.28 24.19 -48.68
CA ARG A 12 12.91 23.80 -50.04
C ARG A 12 13.18 22.32 -50.31
N PHE A 13 14.29 21.79 -49.83
CA PHE A 13 14.61 20.37 -49.94
C PHE A 13 13.58 19.51 -49.21
N LEU A 14 13.21 19.83 -47.98
CA LEU A 14 12.16 19.12 -47.24
C LEU A 14 10.80 19.20 -47.96
N GLN A 15 10.41 20.36 -48.49
CA GLN A 15 9.17 20.51 -49.27
C GLN A 15 9.14 19.65 -50.53
N LEU A 16 10.30 19.43 -51.16
CA LEU A 16 10.39 18.56 -52.32
C LEU A 16 10.39 17.08 -51.89
N SER A 17 11.02 16.74 -50.77
CA SER A 17 11.18 15.36 -50.29
C SER A 17 9.97 14.79 -49.55
N TYR A 18 9.23 15.61 -48.81
CA TYR A 18 8.18 15.14 -47.88
C TYR A 18 7.11 14.21 -48.49
N PRO A 19 6.70 14.32 -49.78
CA PRO A 19 5.71 13.40 -50.33
C PRO A 19 6.17 11.94 -50.34
N ALA A 20 7.49 11.70 -50.29
CA ALA A 20 8.09 10.37 -50.25
C ALA A 20 8.49 9.90 -48.84
N LEU A 21 8.22 10.70 -47.80
CA LEU A 21 8.65 10.40 -46.44
C LEU A 21 7.45 10.03 -45.56
N PRO A 22 7.49 8.88 -44.86
CA PRO A 22 6.44 8.51 -43.90
C PRO A 22 6.66 9.20 -42.55
N ILE A 23 6.70 10.54 -42.55
CA ILE A 23 6.98 11.36 -41.35
C ILE A 23 5.79 12.28 -41.06
N PRO A 24 4.80 11.84 -40.26
CA PRO A 24 3.58 12.61 -40.00
C PRO A 24 3.85 14.00 -39.41
N ALA A 25 4.87 14.10 -38.55
CA ALA A 25 5.27 15.37 -37.95
C ALA A 25 5.72 16.40 -39.00
N LEU A 26 6.51 15.99 -39.99
CA LEU A 26 6.94 16.84 -41.10
C LEU A 26 5.73 17.26 -41.95
N THR A 27 4.85 16.31 -42.30
CA THR A 27 3.63 16.58 -43.09
C THR A 27 2.72 17.61 -42.44
N ARG A 28 2.55 17.57 -41.11
CA ARG A 28 1.75 18.56 -40.36
C ARG A 28 2.31 19.97 -40.45
N LEU A 29 3.64 20.11 -40.53
CA LEU A 29 4.32 21.42 -40.60
C LEU A 29 4.41 21.99 -42.03
N MET A 30 4.19 21.18 -43.07
CA MET A 30 4.39 21.59 -44.47
C MET A 30 3.58 22.81 -44.93
N PRO A 31 2.29 22.99 -44.57
CA PRO A 31 1.54 24.18 -44.98
C PRO A 31 2.24 25.48 -44.53
N GLN A 32 2.66 25.55 -43.27
CA GLN A 32 3.36 26.70 -42.69
C GLN A 32 4.76 26.85 -43.28
N LEU A 33 5.48 25.75 -43.47
CA LEU A 33 6.85 25.79 -44.01
C LEU A 33 6.90 26.23 -45.48
N ARG A 34 5.84 26.05 -46.27
CA ARG A 34 5.76 26.52 -47.67
C ARG A 34 5.72 28.04 -47.80
N GLU A 35 5.03 28.71 -46.88
CA GLU A 35 4.83 30.17 -46.91
C GLU A 35 6.07 30.93 -46.44
N HIS A 36 6.96 30.26 -45.70
CA HIS A 36 8.11 30.90 -45.07
C HIS A 36 9.43 30.23 -45.45
N PRO A 37 10.24 30.82 -46.35
CA PRO A 37 11.44 30.17 -46.86
C PRO A 37 12.49 29.91 -45.78
N THR A 38 12.65 30.80 -44.80
CA THR A 38 13.61 30.64 -43.69
C THR A 38 12.87 30.49 -42.37
N VAL A 39 13.30 29.54 -41.54
CA VAL A 39 12.78 29.37 -40.18
C VAL A 39 13.87 29.72 -39.17
N LYS A 40 13.57 30.65 -38.26
CA LYS A 40 14.46 31.08 -37.18
C LYS A 40 13.85 30.69 -35.83
N THR A 41 14.65 30.68 -34.77
CA THR A 41 14.13 30.47 -33.41
C THR A 41 13.09 31.51 -33.01
N THR A 42 13.14 32.71 -33.60
CA THR A 42 12.19 33.81 -33.39
C THR A 42 11.03 33.85 -34.37
N SER A 43 10.90 32.90 -35.31
CA SER A 43 9.73 32.82 -36.20
C SER A 43 8.45 32.69 -35.40
N ASP A 44 7.50 33.60 -35.61
CA ASP A 44 6.21 33.74 -34.91
C ASP A 44 5.09 32.90 -35.53
N PHE A 45 5.19 32.59 -36.83
CA PHE A 45 4.28 31.70 -37.57
C PHE A 45 4.33 30.23 -37.14
N LEU A 46 5.29 29.81 -36.31
CA LEU A 46 5.36 28.48 -35.71
C LEU A 46 5.26 28.55 -34.18
N THR A 47 4.49 27.63 -33.61
CA THR A 47 4.41 27.47 -32.15
C THR A 47 5.77 27.08 -31.56
N ARG A 48 5.93 27.29 -30.25
CA ARG A 48 7.16 26.92 -29.53
C ARG A 48 7.47 25.42 -29.65
N SER A 49 6.45 24.56 -29.55
CA SER A 49 6.59 23.12 -29.71
C SER A 49 6.97 22.72 -31.14
N ALA A 50 6.34 23.30 -32.16
CA ALA A 50 6.69 23.04 -33.55
C ALA A 50 8.15 23.42 -33.87
N LYS A 51 8.64 24.54 -33.31
CA LYS A 51 10.05 24.94 -33.44
C LYS A 51 11.00 23.98 -32.72
N ALA A 52 10.63 23.50 -31.54
CA ALA A 52 11.42 22.53 -30.79
C ALA A 52 11.48 21.18 -31.53
N ASP A 53 10.33 20.69 -32.01
CA ASP A 53 10.23 19.46 -32.81
C ASP A 53 11.07 19.57 -34.08
N LEU A 54 10.96 20.70 -34.79
CA LEU A 54 11.74 20.96 -36.00
C LEU A 54 13.24 20.99 -35.71
N ALA A 55 13.67 21.66 -34.64
CA ALA A 55 15.08 21.74 -34.25
C ALA A 55 15.64 20.37 -33.84
N ALA A 56 14.86 19.58 -33.11
CA ALA A 56 15.25 18.25 -32.63
C ALA A 56 15.37 17.24 -33.79
N ASN A 57 14.47 17.31 -34.78
CA ASN A 57 14.38 16.30 -35.83
C ASN A 57 14.94 16.74 -37.19
N ARG A 58 15.39 18.00 -37.34
CA ARG A 58 15.86 18.58 -38.61
C ARG A 58 16.85 17.67 -39.33
N VAL A 59 17.88 17.21 -38.63
CA VAL A 59 18.96 16.43 -39.24
C VAL A 59 18.41 15.11 -39.77
N ASP A 60 17.62 14.39 -38.97
CA ASP A 60 17.04 13.11 -39.35
C ASP A 60 16.07 13.24 -40.54
N TRP A 61 15.28 14.32 -40.59
CA TRP A 61 14.38 14.58 -41.71
C TRP A 61 15.13 14.92 -43.01
N LEU A 62 16.23 15.68 -42.91
CA LEU A 62 17.10 15.95 -44.07
C LEU A 62 17.79 14.67 -44.55
N VAL A 63 18.27 13.82 -43.63
CA VAL A 63 18.88 12.52 -43.95
C VAL A 63 17.85 11.60 -44.64
N ALA A 64 16.66 11.46 -44.06
CA ALA A 64 15.57 10.68 -44.66
C ALA A 64 15.18 11.23 -46.05
N GLY A 65 15.10 12.56 -46.18
CA GLY A 65 14.89 13.23 -47.45
C GLY A 65 15.95 12.90 -48.49
N SER A 66 17.23 12.88 -48.10
CA SER A 66 18.34 12.57 -49.02
C SER A 66 18.25 11.17 -49.62
N ALA A 67 17.78 10.18 -48.85
CA ALA A 67 17.57 8.81 -49.32
C ALA A 67 16.40 8.68 -50.32
N ALA A 68 15.47 9.64 -50.37
CA ALA A 68 14.31 9.60 -51.27
C ALA A 68 14.65 9.95 -52.73
N TRP A 69 15.81 10.54 -52.98
CA TRP A 69 16.25 10.97 -54.32
C TRP A 69 17.33 10.05 -54.89
N LYS A 70 17.46 10.05 -56.22
CA LYS A 70 18.58 9.43 -56.94
C LYS A 70 18.93 10.22 -58.21
N LEU A 71 20.12 10.01 -58.77
CA LEU A 71 20.49 10.58 -60.08
C LEU A 71 19.62 9.99 -61.20
N LEU A 72 19.31 10.80 -62.20
CA LEU A 72 18.57 10.39 -63.39
C LEU A 72 19.49 9.63 -64.35
N ALA A 73 19.22 8.33 -64.59
CA ALA A 73 20.07 7.48 -65.43
C ALA A 73 20.28 7.96 -66.87
N ARG A 74 19.24 8.51 -67.53
CA ARG A 74 19.31 8.94 -68.94
C ARG A 74 20.07 10.25 -69.18
N LEU A 75 20.20 11.08 -68.15
CA LEU A 75 20.84 12.39 -68.21
C LEU A 75 21.30 12.80 -66.80
N PRO A 76 22.28 12.11 -66.20
CA PRO A 76 22.64 12.34 -64.80
C PRO A 76 23.36 13.67 -64.59
N TYR A 77 24.05 14.14 -65.64
CA TYR A 77 24.88 15.33 -65.64
C TYR A 77 24.78 16.03 -67.01
N LYS A 78 24.73 17.36 -66.98
CA LYS A 78 24.75 18.21 -68.17
C LYS A 78 25.51 19.50 -67.89
N VAL A 79 26.37 19.91 -68.81
CA VAL A 79 27.00 21.24 -68.80
C VAL A 79 26.19 22.17 -69.70
N ASN A 80 25.87 23.37 -69.21
CA ASN A 80 25.25 24.39 -70.04
C ASN A 80 26.23 24.85 -71.12
N ALA A 81 25.80 24.82 -72.39
CA ALA A 81 26.63 25.17 -73.54
C ALA A 81 26.81 26.69 -73.73
N SER A 82 25.90 27.51 -73.16
CA SER A 82 26.04 28.97 -73.20
C SER A 82 27.05 29.43 -72.14
N GLU A 83 27.98 30.29 -72.52
CA GLU A 83 28.86 31.00 -71.57
C GLU A 83 28.15 32.13 -70.83
N GLN A 84 26.92 32.50 -71.23
CA GLN A 84 26.16 33.55 -70.58
C GLN A 84 25.35 33.00 -69.40
N ARG A 85 25.69 33.44 -68.19
CA ARG A 85 25.05 33.00 -66.92
C ARG A 85 23.52 33.17 -66.88
N ARG A 86 22.98 34.12 -67.63
CA ARG A 86 21.52 34.38 -67.73
C ARG A 86 20.76 33.27 -68.47
N ASP A 87 21.45 32.48 -69.30
CA ASP A 87 20.84 31.40 -70.08
C ASP A 87 20.85 30.07 -69.30
N TRP A 88 21.50 30.02 -68.14
CA TRP A 88 21.61 28.81 -67.33
C TRP A 88 20.31 28.52 -66.58
N ARG A 89 19.97 27.23 -66.44
CA ARG A 89 18.86 26.82 -65.58
C ARG A 89 19.16 27.13 -64.12
N HIS A 90 18.12 27.29 -63.33
CA HIS A 90 18.23 27.56 -61.90
C HIS A 90 18.14 26.27 -61.09
N CYS A 91 18.97 26.16 -60.06
CA CYS A 91 18.91 25.08 -59.08
C CYS A 91 17.55 25.08 -58.38
N ALA A 92 16.87 23.93 -58.30
CA ALA A 92 15.57 23.79 -57.66
C ALA A 92 15.59 24.01 -56.14
N LEU A 93 16.78 24.00 -55.51
CA LEU A 93 16.96 24.17 -54.06
C LEU A 93 17.33 25.59 -53.66
N CYS A 94 18.32 26.20 -54.32
CA CYS A 94 18.80 27.55 -53.98
C CYS A 94 18.38 28.65 -54.97
N HIS A 95 17.74 28.29 -56.09
CA HIS A 95 17.32 29.21 -57.14
C HIS A 95 18.45 30.06 -57.75
N LEU A 96 19.71 29.62 -57.63
CA LEU A 96 20.84 30.25 -58.33
C LEU A 96 21.05 29.58 -59.70
N PRO A 97 21.49 30.32 -60.73
CA PRO A 97 21.82 29.76 -62.04
C PRO A 97 23.00 28.79 -61.94
N VAL A 98 22.94 27.67 -62.65
CA VAL A 98 23.92 26.57 -62.56
C VAL A 98 24.53 26.23 -63.92
N ARG A 99 25.88 26.30 -64.01
CA ARG A 99 26.62 25.83 -65.20
C ARG A 99 26.59 24.30 -65.30
N TYR A 100 26.72 23.63 -64.16
CA TYR A 100 26.74 22.18 -64.00
C TYR A 100 25.41 21.70 -63.44
N GLU A 101 24.60 21.08 -64.30
CA GLU A 101 23.28 20.55 -63.98
C GLU A 101 23.39 19.09 -63.57
N TYR A 102 22.98 18.77 -62.33
CA TYR A 102 22.71 17.40 -61.92
C TYR A 102 21.20 17.19 -61.95
N HIS A 103 20.77 16.20 -62.73
CA HIS A 103 19.35 15.84 -62.79
C HIS A 103 19.10 14.70 -61.79
N VAL A 104 18.19 14.95 -60.87
CA VAL A 104 17.80 13.97 -59.85
C VAL A 104 16.32 13.71 -59.94
N VAL A 105 15.93 12.48 -59.63
CA VAL A 105 14.54 12.04 -59.63
C VAL A 105 14.13 11.55 -58.25
N LEU A 106 12.89 11.86 -57.88
CA LEU A 106 12.29 11.32 -56.68
C LEU A 106 11.96 9.85 -56.91
N ARG A 107 12.48 8.96 -56.06
CA ARG A 107 12.31 7.50 -56.21
C ARG A 107 10.83 7.08 -56.23
N LEU A 108 9.96 7.80 -55.50
CA LEU A 108 8.53 7.50 -55.38
C LEU A 108 7.77 7.59 -56.70
N ASN A 109 7.97 8.67 -57.47
CA ASN A 109 7.10 9.02 -58.60
C ASN A 109 7.87 9.50 -59.85
N GLY A 110 9.21 9.45 -59.83
CA GLY A 110 10.05 9.84 -60.95
C GLY A 110 10.13 11.35 -61.19
N ARG A 111 9.59 12.21 -60.31
CA ARG A 111 9.64 13.67 -60.50
C ARG A 111 11.09 14.13 -60.58
N GLU A 112 11.44 14.74 -61.70
CA GLU A 112 12.77 15.27 -61.99
C GLU A 112 12.93 16.71 -61.48
N ILE A 113 14.10 17.00 -60.91
CA ILE A 113 14.54 18.37 -60.61
C ILE A 113 16.01 18.55 -61.02
N VAL A 114 16.38 19.79 -61.34
CA VAL A 114 17.77 20.19 -61.62
C VAL A 114 18.38 20.78 -60.35
N VAL A 115 19.57 20.29 -59.96
CA VAL A 115 20.28 20.76 -58.76
C VAL A 115 21.73 21.08 -59.12
N GLY A 116 22.24 22.20 -58.60
CA GLY A 116 23.65 22.58 -58.78
C GLY A 116 24.61 21.80 -57.88
N SER A 117 25.89 21.77 -58.26
CA SER A 117 26.96 21.03 -57.57
C SER A 117 26.99 21.22 -56.04
N GLU A 118 26.89 22.46 -55.55
CA GLU A 118 26.97 22.75 -54.11
C GLU A 118 25.74 22.28 -53.34
N CYS A 119 24.55 22.42 -53.93
CA CYS A 119 23.32 21.94 -53.31
C CYS A 119 23.27 20.41 -53.30
N VAL A 120 23.80 19.76 -54.35
CA VAL A 120 23.87 18.30 -54.37
C VAL A 120 24.80 17.77 -53.27
N LYS A 121 26.01 18.31 -53.12
CA LYS A 121 26.96 17.91 -52.06
C LYS A 121 26.37 18.09 -50.66
N LYS A 122 25.53 19.11 -50.47
CA LYS A 122 24.95 19.45 -49.17
C LYS A 122 23.74 18.58 -48.78
N PHE A 123 22.90 18.20 -49.75
CA PHE A 123 21.58 17.63 -49.47
C PHE A 123 21.40 16.18 -49.90
N MET A 124 22.27 15.66 -50.76
CA MET A 124 22.08 14.34 -51.35
C MET A 124 22.90 13.29 -50.62
N SER A 125 22.39 12.06 -50.66
CA SER A 125 22.95 10.92 -49.93
C SER A 125 24.38 10.59 -50.37
N ASP A 126 25.11 9.87 -49.51
CA ASP A 126 26.45 9.36 -49.83
C ASP A 126 26.45 8.52 -51.11
N GLU A 127 25.38 7.76 -51.35
CA GLU A 127 25.16 7.02 -52.60
C GLU A 127 25.19 7.95 -53.82
N MET A 128 24.50 9.07 -53.74
CA MET A 128 24.41 10.01 -54.85
C MET A 128 25.73 10.74 -55.07
N GLN A 129 26.40 11.18 -54.00
CA GLN A 129 27.71 11.81 -54.06
C GLN A 129 28.78 10.87 -54.64
N TYR A 130 28.72 9.59 -54.29
CA TYR A 130 29.55 8.55 -54.88
C TYR A 130 29.31 8.43 -56.40
N LEU A 131 28.05 8.35 -56.83
CA LEU A 131 27.72 8.25 -58.25
C LEU A 131 28.12 9.49 -59.04
N MET A 132 27.96 10.70 -58.50
CA MET A 132 28.43 11.92 -59.15
C MET A 132 29.94 11.92 -59.39
N THR A 133 30.69 11.39 -58.43
CA THR A 133 32.16 11.31 -58.53
C THR A 133 32.59 10.39 -59.68
N ILE A 134 31.77 9.40 -60.00
CA ILE A 134 32.02 8.43 -61.07
C ILE A 134 31.45 8.90 -62.42
N THR A 135 30.36 9.66 -62.38
CA THR A 135 29.64 10.12 -63.56
C THR A 135 30.32 11.36 -64.14
N THR A 136 31.01 11.20 -65.27
CA THR A 136 31.63 12.29 -66.05
C THR A 136 30.97 12.39 -67.42
N GLU A 137 31.37 13.37 -68.25
CA GLU A 137 30.89 13.50 -69.64
C GLU A 137 31.13 12.21 -70.45
N ASP A 138 32.26 11.53 -70.22
CA ASP A 138 32.62 10.28 -70.88
C ASP A 138 32.09 9.02 -70.19
N ASN A 139 31.49 9.15 -69.00
CA ASN A 139 31.02 8.03 -68.17
C ASN A 139 29.57 8.21 -67.70
N PHE A 140 28.74 8.84 -68.53
CA PHE A 140 27.33 9.12 -68.20
C PHE A 140 26.47 7.85 -68.02
N HIS A 141 26.90 6.70 -68.56
CA HIS A 141 26.20 5.42 -68.45
C HIS A 141 26.33 4.76 -67.07
N ALA A 142 27.23 5.25 -66.19
CA ALA A 142 27.45 4.70 -64.86
C ALA A 142 26.17 4.67 -63.99
N VAL A 143 25.32 5.69 -64.08
CA VAL A 143 24.07 5.73 -63.32
C VAL A 143 23.10 4.64 -63.79
N ALA A 144 22.98 4.43 -65.10
CA ALA A 144 22.15 3.35 -65.67
C ALA A 144 22.70 1.95 -65.31
N GLN A 145 24.03 1.79 -65.33
CA GLN A 145 24.70 0.56 -64.90
C GLN A 145 24.45 0.26 -63.42
N TYR A 146 24.51 1.28 -62.56
CA TYR A 146 24.24 1.15 -61.13
C TYR A 146 22.77 0.83 -60.85
N ASP A 147 21.83 1.49 -61.54
CA ASP A 147 20.40 1.15 -61.46
C ASP A 147 20.16 -0.32 -61.83
N THR A 148 20.81 -0.81 -62.91
CA THR A 148 20.72 -2.22 -63.33
C THR A 148 21.31 -3.17 -62.28
N LEU A 149 22.47 -2.82 -61.72
CA LEU A 149 23.16 -3.60 -60.70
C LEU A 149 22.31 -3.74 -59.43
N THR A 150 21.78 -2.62 -58.93
CA THR A 150 21.02 -2.57 -57.68
C THR A 150 19.61 -3.15 -57.81
N ALA A 151 19.03 -3.13 -59.00
CA ALA A 151 17.81 -3.89 -59.30
C ALA A 151 18.03 -5.40 -59.15
N LYS A 152 19.18 -5.93 -59.59
CA LYS A 152 19.51 -7.36 -59.44
C LYS A 152 20.02 -7.71 -58.04
N TYR A 153 20.81 -6.83 -57.42
CA TYR A 153 21.45 -7.04 -56.12
C TYR A 153 21.06 -5.93 -55.13
N PRO A 154 19.85 -5.99 -54.56
CA PRO A 154 19.37 -4.97 -53.62
C PRO A 154 20.18 -4.90 -52.32
N GLN A 155 21.05 -5.88 -52.04
CA GLN A 155 21.96 -5.85 -50.90
C GLN A 155 23.13 -4.87 -51.12
N VAL A 156 23.46 -4.51 -52.37
CA VAL A 156 24.60 -3.61 -52.65
C VAL A 156 24.40 -2.23 -52.00
N PRO A 157 23.26 -1.55 -52.15
CA PRO A 157 23.00 -0.31 -51.45
C PRO A 157 23.05 -0.47 -49.92
N ASP A 158 22.51 -1.56 -49.39
CA ASP A 158 22.49 -1.83 -47.95
C ASP A 158 23.90 -2.00 -47.37
N ILE A 159 24.79 -2.70 -48.09
CA ILE A 159 26.19 -2.88 -47.72
C ILE A 159 26.96 -1.55 -47.73
N LEU A 160 26.71 -0.69 -48.71
CA LEU A 160 27.53 0.49 -48.99
C LEU A 160 27.07 1.74 -48.24
N TRP A 161 25.75 1.93 -48.12
CA TRP A 161 25.14 3.22 -47.77
C TRP A 161 24.34 3.20 -46.47
N THR A 162 23.96 2.03 -45.94
CA THR A 162 23.29 1.95 -44.64
C THR A 162 24.31 2.20 -43.53
N LYS A 163 24.18 3.36 -42.85
CA LYS A 163 25.11 3.84 -41.80
C LYS A 163 25.32 2.80 -40.70
N ASP A 164 24.23 2.22 -40.19
CA ASP A 164 24.20 1.25 -39.10
C ASP A 164 23.80 -0.14 -39.59
N ALA A 165 24.33 -0.56 -40.75
CA ALA A 165 24.12 -1.91 -41.24
C ALA A 165 24.50 -2.92 -40.13
N LEU A 166 23.67 -3.95 -39.93
CA LEU A 166 23.90 -5.01 -38.95
C LEU A 166 24.17 -4.47 -37.53
N PRO A 167 23.18 -3.78 -36.91
CA PRO A 167 23.39 -3.07 -35.65
C PRO A 167 23.66 -4.01 -34.46
N HIS A 168 23.13 -5.23 -34.51
CA HIS A 168 23.26 -6.26 -33.47
C HIS A 168 24.46 -7.19 -33.71
N LEU A 169 25.25 -6.95 -34.75
CA LEU A 169 26.39 -7.79 -35.10
C LEU A 169 27.43 -7.76 -33.98
N PRO A 170 27.80 -8.93 -33.42
CA PRO A 170 28.81 -9.01 -32.36
C PRO A 170 30.14 -8.41 -32.79
N ALA A 171 30.85 -7.78 -31.86
CA ALA A 171 32.10 -7.05 -32.12
C ALA A 171 33.14 -7.87 -32.90
N GLN A 172 33.24 -9.17 -32.62
CA GLN A 172 34.14 -10.11 -33.31
C GLN A 172 33.90 -10.23 -34.83
N HIS A 173 32.71 -9.88 -35.32
CA HIS A 173 32.35 -9.95 -36.74
C HIS A 173 32.39 -8.58 -37.45
N ARG A 174 32.61 -7.47 -36.73
CA ARG A 174 32.74 -6.13 -37.32
C ARG A 174 33.88 -6.01 -38.34
N PRO A 175 35.07 -6.62 -38.16
CA PRO A 175 36.11 -6.61 -39.19
C PRO A 175 35.66 -7.26 -40.51
N ALA A 176 34.87 -8.33 -40.44
CA ALA A 176 34.33 -9.01 -41.61
C ALA A 176 33.30 -8.13 -42.34
N GLN A 177 32.45 -7.40 -41.60
CA GLN A 177 31.53 -6.41 -42.18
C GLN A 177 32.29 -5.32 -42.96
N THR A 178 33.34 -4.74 -42.37
CA THR A 178 34.17 -3.73 -43.05
C THR A 178 34.84 -4.28 -44.30
N ARG A 179 35.31 -5.52 -44.28
CA ARG A 179 35.91 -6.19 -45.45
C ARG A 179 34.89 -6.37 -46.57
N VAL A 180 33.67 -6.82 -46.24
CA VAL A 180 32.56 -6.96 -47.20
C VAL A 180 32.20 -5.61 -47.82
N ARG A 181 32.11 -4.55 -47.01
CA ARG A 181 31.82 -3.19 -47.51
C ARG A 181 32.90 -2.70 -48.47
N ARG A 182 34.18 -2.79 -48.09
CA ARG A 182 35.31 -2.39 -48.94
C ARG A 182 35.40 -3.21 -50.23
N GLY A 183 35.25 -4.53 -50.13
CA GLY A 183 35.26 -5.42 -51.29
C GLY A 183 34.12 -5.10 -52.26
N THR A 184 32.91 -4.92 -51.74
CA THR A 184 31.74 -4.51 -52.53
C THR A 184 32.00 -3.17 -53.21
N GLN A 185 32.49 -2.17 -52.47
CA GLN A 185 32.77 -0.84 -53.02
C GLN A 185 33.80 -0.90 -54.14
N ALA A 186 34.87 -1.68 -53.98
CA ALA A 186 35.90 -1.85 -55.01
C ALA A 186 35.33 -2.50 -56.28
N THR A 187 34.56 -3.58 -56.15
CA THR A 187 33.91 -4.26 -57.27
C THR A 187 32.93 -3.35 -58.01
N VAL A 188 32.05 -2.66 -57.27
CA VAL A 188 31.07 -1.73 -57.86
C VAL A 188 31.79 -0.58 -58.55
N THR A 189 32.77 0.05 -57.91
CA THR A 189 33.54 1.16 -58.52
C THR A 189 34.26 0.73 -59.78
N GLY A 190 34.87 -0.46 -59.78
CA GLY A 190 35.54 -1.02 -60.96
C GLY A 190 34.57 -1.29 -62.12
N TYR A 191 33.36 -1.76 -61.82
CA TYR A 191 32.30 -1.97 -62.79
C TYR A 191 31.78 -0.66 -63.39
N LEU A 192 31.46 0.33 -62.53
CA LEU A 192 30.90 1.62 -62.96
C LEU A 192 31.88 2.52 -63.73
N LYS A 193 33.19 2.27 -63.62
CA LYS A 193 34.22 2.99 -64.40
C LYS A 193 34.42 2.45 -65.82
N ARG A 194 33.81 1.30 -66.15
CA ARG A 194 33.99 0.64 -67.45
C ARG A 194 32.66 0.64 -68.21
N ARG A 195 32.72 0.93 -69.51
CA ARG A 195 31.56 0.82 -70.40
C ARG A 195 31.29 -0.65 -70.71
N THR A 196 30.39 -1.26 -69.96
CA THR A 196 29.99 -2.68 -70.12
C THR A 196 28.54 -2.89 -69.70
N THR A 197 27.86 -3.85 -70.32
CA THR A 197 26.51 -4.30 -69.93
C THR A 197 26.55 -5.58 -69.08
N VAL A 198 27.72 -6.21 -68.94
CA VAL A 198 27.89 -7.46 -68.20
C VAL A 198 28.08 -7.15 -66.71
N LEU A 199 27.18 -7.65 -65.87
CA LEU A 199 27.23 -7.47 -64.42
C LEU A 199 28.44 -8.21 -63.80
N PRO A 200 29.07 -7.65 -62.74
CA PRO A 200 30.26 -8.21 -62.11
C PRO A 200 29.92 -9.33 -61.11
N GLU A 201 29.13 -10.32 -61.54
CA GLU A 201 28.51 -11.30 -60.63
C GLU A 201 29.54 -12.16 -59.91
N THR A 202 30.55 -12.63 -60.64
CA THR A 202 31.60 -13.49 -60.09
C THR A 202 32.47 -12.76 -59.07
N GLN A 203 32.73 -11.47 -59.29
CA GLN A 203 33.49 -10.65 -58.35
C GLN A 203 32.66 -10.22 -57.14
N LEU A 204 31.34 -10.05 -57.31
CA LEU A 204 30.43 -9.58 -56.26
C LEU A 204 29.93 -10.72 -55.35
N ALA A 205 29.77 -11.93 -55.89
CA ALA A 205 29.20 -13.08 -55.18
C ALA A 205 29.86 -13.40 -53.83
N PRO A 206 31.19 -13.36 -53.66
CA PRO A 206 31.82 -13.62 -52.36
C PRO A 206 31.39 -12.62 -51.28
N ASN A 207 31.28 -11.33 -51.63
CA ASN A 207 30.88 -10.30 -50.69
C ASN A 207 29.40 -10.42 -50.32
N LEU A 208 28.52 -10.74 -51.29
CA LEU A 208 27.09 -10.96 -51.03
C LEU A 208 26.85 -12.17 -50.12
N ARG A 209 27.55 -13.29 -50.34
CA ARG A 209 27.45 -14.48 -49.48
C ARG A 209 27.92 -14.19 -48.06
N ASN A 210 29.05 -13.48 -47.92
CA ASN A 210 29.55 -13.08 -46.62
C ASN A 210 28.60 -12.12 -45.91
N TYR A 211 28.00 -11.17 -46.63
CA TYR A 211 26.99 -10.27 -46.06
C TYR A 211 25.76 -11.03 -45.54
N ALA A 212 25.24 -11.98 -46.33
CA ALA A 212 24.11 -12.82 -45.92
C ALA A 212 24.42 -13.64 -44.65
N ARG A 213 25.65 -14.15 -44.52
CA ARG A 213 26.12 -14.81 -43.30
C ARG A 213 26.13 -13.85 -42.09
N LEU A 214 26.64 -12.64 -42.27
CA LEU A 214 26.67 -11.63 -41.20
C LEU A 214 25.24 -11.20 -40.80
N GLN A 215 24.31 -11.08 -41.75
CA GLN A 215 22.89 -10.84 -41.48
C GLN A 215 22.23 -11.96 -40.66
N ALA A 216 22.61 -13.23 -40.86
CA ALA A 216 22.10 -14.33 -40.06
C ALA A 216 22.59 -14.26 -38.60
N ILE A 217 23.87 -13.88 -38.41
CA ILE A 217 24.47 -13.70 -37.08
C ILE A 217 23.80 -12.52 -36.35
N ASP A 218 23.64 -11.39 -37.04
CA ASP A 218 22.96 -10.19 -36.53
C ASP A 218 21.54 -10.50 -36.04
N ARG A 219 20.74 -11.21 -36.86
CA ARG A 219 19.39 -11.65 -36.48
C ARG A 219 19.37 -12.56 -35.26
N THR A 220 20.33 -13.47 -35.16
CA THR A 220 20.44 -14.37 -33.99
C THR A 220 20.78 -13.57 -32.72
N ALA A 221 21.70 -12.60 -32.81
CA ALA A 221 22.05 -11.74 -31.69
C ALA A 221 20.88 -10.86 -31.25
N GLN A 222 20.09 -10.33 -32.20
CA GLN A 222 18.87 -9.57 -31.91
C GLN A 222 17.86 -10.42 -31.12
N GLN A 223 17.58 -11.64 -31.59
CA GLN A 223 16.64 -12.55 -30.91
C GLN A 223 17.08 -12.88 -29.48
N GLN A 224 18.38 -13.11 -29.26
CA GLN A 224 18.93 -13.36 -27.93
C GLN A 224 18.82 -12.14 -27.01
N ALA A 225 19.07 -10.93 -27.54
CA ALA A 225 18.94 -9.70 -26.76
C ALA A 225 17.49 -9.47 -26.30
N VAL A 226 16.53 -9.64 -27.21
CA VAL A 226 15.09 -9.53 -26.90
C VAL A 226 14.67 -10.56 -25.85
N ALA A 227 15.08 -11.82 -25.99
CA ALA A 227 14.75 -12.88 -25.03
C ALA A 227 15.29 -12.58 -23.62
N ARG A 228 16.53 -12.07 -23.51
CA ARG A 228 17.12 -11.67 -22.22
C ARG A 228 16.34 -10.53 -21.58
N GLN A 229 15.94 -9.54 -22.36
CA GLN A 229 15.20 -8.38 -21.87
C GLN A 229 13.82 -8.79 -21.31
N HIS A 230 13.11 -9.70 -22.00
CA HIS A 230 11.84 -10.25 -21.51
C HIS A 230 12.01 -11.05 -20.21
N ALA A 231 13.05 -11.89 -20.10
CA ALA A 231 13.31 -12.67 -18.89
C ALA A 231 13.62 -11.78 -17.67
N GLN A 232 14.40 -10.71 -17.87
CA GLN A 232 14.72 -9.74 -16.81
C GLN A 232 13.48 -9.00 -16.33
N ALA A 233 12.62 -8.52 -17.24
CA ALA A 233 11.38 -7.85 -16.89
C ALA A 233 10.44 -8.76 -16.08
N ALA A 234 10.30 -10.03 -16.47
CA ALA A 234 9.48 -11.00 -15.76
C ALA A 234 10.00 -11.31 -14.34
N ASN A 235 11.32 -11.34 -14.14
CA ASN A 235 11.91 -11.53 -12.82
C ASN A 235 11.69 -10.31 -11.93
N ALA A 236 11.94 -9.10 -12.42
CA ALA A 236 11.73 -7.87 -11.67
C ALA A 236 10.27 -7.72 -11.22
N GLN A 237 9.31 -8.08 -12.07
CA GLN A 237 7.88 -8.05 -11.73
C GLN A 237 7.52 -9.04 -10.62
N ARG A 238 8.07 -10.27 -10.67
CA ARG A 238 7.85 -11.28 -9.61
C ARG A 238 8.44 -10.86 -8.27
N ASP A 239 9.62 -10.25 -8.27
CA ASP A 239 10.27 -9.78 -7.04
C ASP A 239 9.52 -8.60 -6.42
N ALA A 240 9.04 -7.67 -7.25
CA ALA A 240 8.18 -6.57 -6.79
C ALA A 240 6.87 -7.07 -6.15
N GLN A 241 6.21 -8.06 -6.78
CA GLN A 241 5.00 -8.67 -6.22
C GLN A 241 5.26 -9.36 -4.87
N ARG A 242 6.36 -10.12 -4.75
CA ARG A 242 6.74 -10.78 -3.50
C ARG A 242 7.07 -9.77 -2.39
N ALA A 243 7.78 -8.69 -2.73
CA ALA A 243 8.08 -7.62 -1.78
C ALA A 243 6.81 -6.95 -1.26
N GLN A 244 5.86 -6.64 -2.15
CA GLN A 244 4.57 -6.06 -1.78
C GLN A 244 3.76 -7.00 -0.87
N GLN A 245 3.69 -8.29 -1.19
CA GLN A 245 3.00 -9.28 -0.36
C GLN A 245 3.63 -9.39 1.04
N ARG A 246 4.96 -9.43 1.14
CA ARG A 246 5.66 -9.46 2.44
C ARG A 246 5.41 -8.20 3.26
N ALA A 247 5.46 -7.02 2.63
CA ALA A 247 5.17 -5.75 3.31
C ALA A 247 3.73 -5.71 3.85
N TRP A 248 2.76 -6.20 3.07
CA TRP A 248 1.37 -6.28 3.50
C TRP A 248 1.18 -7.27 4.66
N GLN A 249 1.80 -8.46 4.59
CA GLN A 249 1.76 -9.45 5.68
C GLN A 249 2.38 -8.89 6.97
N ALA A 250 3.54 -8.24 6.89
CA ALA A 250 4.20 -7.63 8.04
C ALA A 250 3.35 -6.49 8.64
N ALA A 251 2.71 -5.67 7.82
CA ALA A 251 1.82 -4.60 8.28
C ALA A 251 0.58 -5.15 9.01
N ASN A 252 -0.03 -6.23 8.50
CA ASN A 252 -1.15 -6.87 9.19
C ASN A 252 -0.72 -7.53 10.50
N GLN A 253 0.39 -8.26 10.51
CA GLN A 253 0.91 -8.87 11.75
C GLN A 253 1.24 -7.82 12.81
N ALA A 254 1.83 -6.69 12.42
CA ALA A 254 2.10 -5.58 13.33
C ALA A 254 0.81 -4.96 13.89
N LYS A 255 -0.22 -4.79 13.05
CA LYS A 255 -1.54 -4.30 13.46
C LYS A 255 -2.19 -5.26 14.47
N ASP A 256 -2.23 -6.56 14.17
CA ASP A 256 -2.87 -7.57 15.02
C ASP A 256 -2.14 -7.71 16.37
N SER A 257 -0.80 -7.63 16.34
CA SER A 257 0.03 -7.66 17.56
C SER A 257 -0.21 -6.43 18.43
N ALA A 258 -0.22 -5.23 17.84
CA ALA A 258 -0.48 -3.98 18.56
C ALA A 258 -1.89 -3.96 19.16
N GLN A 259 -2.89 -4.47 18.42
CA GLN A 259 -4.25 -4.62 18.91
C GLN A 259 -4.29 -5.54 20.13
N THR A 260 -3.67 -6.72 20.04
CA THR A 260 -3.62 -7.70 21.14
C THR A 260 -2.95 -7.13 22.38
N GLN A 261 -1.85 -6.40 22.23
CA GLN A 261 -1.14 -5.75 23.34
C GLN A 261 -2.02 -4.74 24.08
N VAL A 262 -2.83 -3.95 23.37
CA VAL A 262 -3.77 -3.01 24.01
C VAL A 262 -4.79 -3.75 24.86
N TYR A 263 -5.44 -4.78 24.32
CA TYR A 263 -6.47 -5.55 25.04
C TYR A 263 -5.91 -6.35 26.22
N GLN A 264 -4.63 -6.72 26.19
CA GLN A 264 -3.97 -7.42 27.30
C GLN A 264 -3.33 -6.49 28.33
N SER A 265 -3.26 -5.18 28.06
CA SER A 265 -2.62 -4.23 28.98
C SER A 265 -3.41 -4.07 30.28
N ALA A 266 -2.69 -3.94 31.41
CA ALA A 266 -3.31 -3.69 32.72
C ALA A 266 -4.22 -2.45 32.71
N ALA A 267 -3.77 -1.37 32.06
CA ALA A 267 -4.54 -0.14 31.94
C ALA A 267 -5.89 -0.34 31.23
N TYR A 268 -5.94 -1.15 30.17
CA TYR A 268 -7.20 -1.52 29.51
C TYR A 268 -8.09 -2.33 30.46
N GLN A 269 -7.52 -3.33 31.13
CA GLN A 269 -8.24 -4.22 32.03
C GLN A 269 -8.85 -3.47 33.23
N ASP A 270 -8.11 -2.52 33.81
CA ASP A 270 -8.56 -1.67 34.92
C ASP A 270 -9.66 -0.71 34.49
N TRP A 271 -9.47 -0.06 33.34
CA TRP A 271 -10.50 0.81 32.76
C TRP A 271 -11.78 0.03 32.47
N LEU A 272 -11.65 -1.15 31.86
CA LEU A 272 -12.76 -2.03 31.53
C LEU A 272 -13.51 -2.44 32.80
N ALA A 273 -12.80 -2.78 33.88
CA ALA A 273 -13.41 -3.11 35.17
C ALA A 273 -14.17 -1.93 35.80
N GLN A 274 -13.63 -0.71 35.74
CA GLN A 274 -14.30 0.49 36.26
C GLN A 274 -15.57 0.83 35.48
N VAL A 275 -15.50 0.79 34.14
CA VAL A 275 -16.66 1.03 33.28
C VAL A 275 -17.72 -0.05 33.47
N THR A 276 -17.29 -1.31 33.58
CA THR A 276 -18.17 -2.43 33.93
C THR A 276 -18.88 -2.13 35.25
N ALA A 277 -18.18 -1.78 36.32
CA ALA A 277 -18.81 -1.48 37.61
C ALA A 277 -19.92 -0.42 37.49
N LEU A 278 -19.67 0.68 36.75
CA LEU A 278 -20.69 1.72 36.50
C LEU A 278 -21.88 1.24 35.67
N MET A 279 -21.65 0.41 34.65
CA MET A 279 -22.74 -0.11 33.81
C MET A 279 -23.69 -0.99 34.61
N VAL A 280 -23.11 -1.79 35.51
CA VAL A 280 -23.85 -2.75 36.30
C VAL A 280 -24.71 -2.00 37.35
N ASP A 281 -24.30 -0.79 37.80
CA ASP A 281 -25.10 0.12 38.66
C ASP A 281 -26.40 0.65 38.04
N ARG A 282 -26.65 0.44 36.74
CA ARG A 282 -27.90 0.82 36.04
C ARG A 282 -28.38 2.26 36.30
N LEU A 283 -27.43 3.17 36.47
CA LEU A 283 -27.70 4.59 36.73
C LEU A 283 -28.48 5.21 35.57
N ALA A 284 -29.26 6.26 35.87
CA ALA A 284 -29.86 7.08 34.82
C ALA A 284 -28.77 7.65 33.90
N LEU A 285 -29.05 7.80 32.61
CA LEU A 285 -28.04 8.15 31.60
C LEU A 285 -27.21 9.41 31.95
N ALA A 286 -27.84 10.44 32.53
CA ALA A 286 -27.16 11.65 32.95
C ALA A 286 -26.15 11.40 34.08
N GLU A 287 -26.54 10.60 35.08
CA GLU A 287 -25.70 10.23 36.21
C GLU A 287 -24.59 9.28 35.79
N PHE A 288 -24.89 8.29 34.93
CA PHE A 288 -23.88 7.42 34.34
C PHE A 288 -22.78 8.23 33.64
N LYS A 289 -23.15 9.22 32.82
CA LYS A 289 -22.19 10.10 32.14
C LYS A 289 -21.35 10.91 33.13
N ALA A 290 -21.96 11.42 34.20
CA ALA A 290 -21.26 12.18 35.22
C ALA A 290 -20.24 11.33 35.99
N GLN A 291 -20.56 10.07 36.29
CA GLN A 291 -19.61 9.14 36.93
C GLN A 291 -18.54 8.64 35.96
N LEU A 292 -18.92 8.35 34.71
CA LEU A 292 -17.99 7.93 33.66
C LEU A 292 -16.92 9.00 33.39
N ALA A 293 -17.27 10.28 33.47
CA ALA A 293 -16.32 11.38 33.31
C ALA A 293 -15.21 11.41 34.37
N LYS A 294 -15.40 10.74 35.52
CA LYS A 294 -14.38 10.60 36.58
C LYS A 294 -13.41 9.45 36.31
N ILE A 295 -13.72 8.57 35.35
CA ILE A 295 -12.84 7.46 34.97
C ILE A 295 -11.84 7.96 33.93
N THR A 296 -10.55 7.82 34.25
CA THR A 296 -9.48 8.10 33.30
C THR A 296 -9.47 7.06 32.18
N VAL A 297 -9.73 7.50 30.95
CA VAL A 297 -9.69 6.62 29.77
C VAL A 297 -8.24 6.48 29.29
N PRO A 298 -7.69 5.25 29.18
CA PRO A 298 -6.35 5.02 28.66
C PRO A 298 -6.20 5.60 27.24
N PRO A 299 -5.04 6.17 26.87
CA PRO A 299 -4.82 6.76 25.55
C PRO A 299 -5.13 5.80 24.39
N ALA A 300 -4.79 4.51 24.55
CA ALA A 300 -5.05 3.48 23.56
C ALA A 300 -6.55 3.22 23.32
N VAL A 301 -7.40 3.47 24.33
CA VAL A 301 -8.85 3.23 24.29
C VAL A 301 -9.62 4.47 23.83
N LYS A 302 -9.07 5.66 24.06
CA LYS A 302 -9.71 6.95 23.69
C LYS A 302 -10.08 7.06 22.22
N ARG A 303 -9.40 6.31 21.34
CA ARG A 303 -9.68 6.24 19.89
C ARG A 303 -10.67 5.14 19.50
N LEU A 304 -10.95 4.19 20.40
CA LEU A 304 -11.79 3.02 20.14
C LEU A 304 -13.26 3.27 20.49
N VAL A 305 -13.51 4.10 21.51
CA VAL A 305 -14.86 4.34 22.02
C VAL A 305 -14.98 5.73 22.62
N ASN A 306 -16.18 6.31 22.53
CA ASN A 306 -16.52 7.59 23.15
C ASN A 306 -17.63 7.46 24.22
N THR A 307 -17.80 8.52 25.02
CA THR A 307 -18.78 8.58 26.10
C THR A 307 -20.23 8.34 25.65
N TYR A 308 -20.58 8.78 24.44
CA TYR A 308 -21.93 8.55 23.89
C TYR A 308 -22.18 7.05 23.67
N GLN A 309 -21.23 6.36 23.03
CA GLN A 309 -21.33 4.93 22.74
C GLN A 309 -21.41 4.10 24.03
N LEU A 310 -20.60 4.45 25.05
CA LEU A 310 -20.68 3.82 26.37
C LEU A 310 -22.03 4.05 27.05
N GLY A 311 -22.62 5.25 26.89
CA GLY A 311 -23.97 5.54 27.39
C GLY A 311 -25.06 4.71 26.71
N VAL A 312 -24.94 4.49 25.39
CA VAL A 312 -25.84 3.59 24.65
C VAL A 312 -25.73 2.16 25.17
N MET A 313 -24.50 1.65 25.34
CA MET A 313 -24.27 0.30 25.88
C MET A 313 -24.82 0.14 27.30
N ALA A 314 -24.61 1.13 28.17
CA ALA A 314 -25.15 1.13 29.53
C ALA A 314 -26.69 1.10 29.53
N THR A 315 -27.31 1.84 28.62
CA THR A 315 -28.77 1.86 28.45
C THR A 315 -29.29 0.53 27.91
N GLU A 316 -28.62 -0.06 26.92
CA GLU A 316 -28.94 -1.41 26.40
C GLU A 316 -28.88 -2.45 27.53
N PHE A 317 -27.81 -2.43 28.32
CA PHE A 317 -27.64 -3.33 29.45
C PHE A 317 -28.72 -3.11 30.52
N ALA A 318 -29.04 -1.86 30.87
CA ALA A 318 -30.07 -1.55 31.85
C ALA A 318 -31.45 -2.09 31.45
N HIS A 319 -31.79 -2.05 30.16
CA HIS A 319 -33.07 -2.55 29.66
C HIS A 319 -33.11 -4.06 29.42
N GLN A 320 -32.02 -4.65 28.92
CA GLN A 320 -32.03 -6.03 28.40
C GLN A 320 -31.12 -7.00 29.17
N GLY A 321 -30.28 -6.51 30.07
CA GLY A 321 -29.26 -7.31 30.77
C GLY A 321 -28.13 -7.81 29.86
N ARG A 322 -27.97 -7.22 28.66
CA ARG A 322 -26.97 -7.59 27.66
C ARG A 322 -26.67 -6.40 26.73
N ILE A 323 -25.46 -6.36 26.17
CA ILE A 323 -24.99 -5.33 25.24
C ILE A 323 -24.83 -5.98 23.85
N HIS A 324 -25.60 -5.53 22.86
CA HIS A 324 -25.59 -6.13 21.51
C HIS A 324 -24.80 -5.33 20.48
N ALA A 325 -24.62 -4.04 20.72
CA ALA A 325 -23.92 -3.13 19.80
C ALA A 325 -24.46 -3.10 18.36
N GLN A 326 -25.68 -3.59 18.09
CA GLN A 326 -26.29 -3.51 16.75
C GLN A 326 -26.39 -2.06 16.24
N ARG A 327 -26.50 -1.08 17.16
CA ARG A 327 -26.55 0.36 16.86
C ARG A 327 -25.18 1.04 16.84
N LEU A 328 -24.08 0.31 17.06
CA LEU A 328 -22.73 0.84 17.31
C LEU A 328 -21.71 0.32 16.29
N GLN A 329 -21.98 0.52 14.99
CA GLN A 329 -21.17 0.01 13.87
C GLN A 329 -19.69 0.47 13.86
N ILE A 330 -19.36 1.51 14.61
CA ILE A 330 -18.01 2.12 14.66
C ILE A 330 -17.17 1.56 15.84
N VAL A 331 -17.78 0.89 16.81
CA VAL A 331 -17.06 0.39 17.99
C VAL A 331 -16.46 -1.00 17.70
N PRO A 332 -15.19 -1.26 18.09
CA PRO A 332 -14.61 -2.59 17.94
C PRO A 332 -15.46 -3.68 18.61
N ARG A 333 -15.67 -4.80 17.91
CA ARG A 333 -16.52 -5.91 18.39
C ARG A 333 -15.94 -6.58 19.64
N GLU A 334 -14.61 -6.64 19.72
CA GLU A 334 -13.89 -7.20 20.86
C GLU A 334 -14.18 -6.41 22.13
N LEU A 335 -14.12 -5.08 22.06
CA LEU A 335 -14.45 -4.20 23.18
C LEU A 335 -15.90 -4.38 23.67
N VAL A 336 -16.85 -4.47 22.74
CA VAL A 336 -18.26 -4.74 23.07
C VAL A 336 -18.39 -6.07 23.80
N THR A 337 -17.74 -7.10 23.28
CA THR A 337 -17.80 -8.46 23.82
C THR A 337 -17.21 -8.52 25.23
N ASP A 338 -16.08 -7.84 25.45
CA ASP A 338 -15.43 -7.71 26.74
C ASP A 338 -16.33 -7.03 27.76
N LEU A 339 -16.94 -5.90 27.38
CA LEU A 339 -17.89 -5.17 28.21
C LEU A 339 -19.12 -6.02 28.53
N ASP A 340 -19.79 -6.63 27.55
CA ASP A 340 -20.97 -7.47 27.78
C ASP A 340 -20.66 -8.61 28.76
N ARG A 341 -19.59 -9.36 28.49
CA ARG A 341 -19.20 -10.53 29.28
C ARG A 341 -18.93 -10.14 30.73
N ARG A 342 -18.14 -9.09 30.97
CA ARG A 342 -17.80 -8.64 32.33
C ARG A 342 -18.98 -8.03 33.05
N THR A 343 -19.79 -7.25 32.36
CA THR A 343 -20.99 -6.60 32.91
C THR A 343 -21.99 -7.64 33.36
N ARG A 344 -22.24 -8.67 32.54
CA ARG A 344 -23.11 -9.81 32.89
C ARG A 344 -22.55 -10.66 34.02
N ALA A 345 -21.25 -10.95 34.01
CA ALA A 345 -20.61 -11.73 35.07
C ALA A 345 -20.71 -11.01 36.43
N LEU A 346 -20.41 -9.70 36.46
CA LEU A 346 -20.50 -8.88 37.66
C LEU A 346 -21.95 -8.70 38.13
N ALA A 347 -22.91 -8.53 37.22
CA ALA A 347 -24.34 -8.49 37.57
C ALA A 347 -24.79 -9.79 38.23
N ALA A 348 -24.48 -10.93 37.59
CA ALA A 348 -24.82 -12.24 38.12
C ALA A 348 -24.16 -12.50 39.48
N GLN A 349 -22.94 -12.00 39.69
CA GLN A 349 -22.28 -12.06 41.00
C GLN A 349 -23.03 -11.24 42.04
N ARG A 350 -23.28 -9.95 41.79
CA ARG A 350 -23.98 -9.06 42.74
C ARG A 350 -25.40 -9.56 43.05
N GLN A 351 -26.11 -10.14 42.07
CA GLN A 351 -27.40 -10.78 42.30
C GLN A 351 -27.29 -11.98 43.26
N ARG A 352 -26.30 -12.87 43.05
CA ARG A 352 -26.06 -13.98 43.98
C ARG A 352 -25.72 -13.48 45.38
N ASP A 353 -24.90 -12.44 45.48
CA ASP A 353 -24.49 -11.88 46.77
C ASP A 353 -25.68 -11.28 47.52
N TRP A 354 -26.59 -10.60 46.81
CA TRP A 354 -27.82 -10.08 47.37
C TRP A 354 -28.74 -11.22 47.84
N ASP A 355 -28.91 -12.27 47.03
CA ASP A 355 -29.68 -13.46 47.41
C ASP A 355 -29.11 -14.13 48.68
N ASP A 356 -27.79 -14.21 48.78
CA ASP A 356 -27.07 -14.74 49.94
C ASP A 356 -27.24 -13.85 51.17
N ASP A 357 -27.18 -12.54 51.02
CA ASP A 357 -27.39 -11.59 52.10
C ASP A 357 -28.83 -11.65 52.63
N VAL A 358 -29.82 -11.82 51.75
CA VAL A 358 -31.23 -12.05 52.15
C VAL A 358 -31.37 -13.38 52.88
N PHE A 359 -30.74 -14.46 52.41
CA PHE A 359 -30.73 -15.75 53.10
C PHE A 359 -30.07 -15.65 54.49
N ASN A 360 -28.93 -14.97 54.58
CA ASN A 360 -28.18 -14.78 55.82
C ASN A 360 -28.97 -13.98 56.84
N ALA A 361 -29.62 -12.89 56.41
CA ALA A 361 -30.47 -12.10 57.28
C ALA A 361 -31.70 -12.90 57.77
N ALA A 362 -32.36 -13.64 56.88
CA ALA A 362 -33.59 -14.37 57.19
C ALA A 362 -33.37 -15.64 58.01
N LEU A 363 -32.29 -16.40 57.75
CA LEU A 363 -32.07 -17.73 58.34
C LEU A 363 -30.61 -17.99 58.73
N GLY A 364 -29.67 -17.78 57.80
CA GLY A 364 -28.30 -18.28 57.89
C GLY A 364 -27.45 -17.71 59.04
N SER A 365 -27.72 -16.47 59.46
CA SER A 365 -26.96 -15.79 60.52
C SER A 365 -27.68 -15.83 61.87
N GLU A 366 -26.91 -15.84 62.96
CA GLU A 366 -27.40 -15.65 64.32
C GLU A 366 -27.62 -14.17 64.61
N LEU A 367 -28.79 -13.66 64.23
CA LEU A 367 -29.19 -12.27 64.44
C LEU A 367 -30.33 -12.18 65.47
N THR A 368 -30.29 -11.16 66.31
CA THR A 368 -31.46 -10.78 67.13
C THR A 368 -32.60 -10.30 66.23
N PRO A 369 -33.87 -10.32 66.69
CA PRO A 369 -34.99 -9.82 65.89
C PRO A 369 -34.79 -8.40 65.36
N ALA A 370 -34.23 -7.49 66.19
CA ALA A 370 -33.94 -6.12 65.78
C ALA A 370 -32.83 -6.03 64.72
N GLN A 371 -31.76 -6.83 64.85
CA GLN A 371 -30.68 -6.89 63.85
C GLN A 371 -31.15 -7.46 62.52
N ARG A 372 -32.02 -8.48 62.56
CA ARG A 372 -32.62 -9.07 61.37
C ARG A 372 -33.49 -8.06 60.63
N ASP A 373 -34.36 -7.35 61.35
CA ASP A 373 -35.21 -6.31 60.76
C ASP A 373 -34.37 -5.19 60.14
N ALA A 374 -33.32 -4.74 60.83
CA ALA A 374 -32.39 -3.74 60.30
C ALA A 374 -31.67 -4.20 59.03
N GLN A 375 -31.15 -5.44 59.00
CA GLN A 375 -30.45 -5.99 57.82
C GLN A 375 -31.40 -6.21 56.65
N LEU A 376 -32.58 -6.80 56.88
CA LEU A 376 -33.58 -6.97 55.83
C LEU A 376 -34.05 -5.61 55.31
N THR A 377 -34.20 -4.60 56.18
CA THR A 377 -34.56 -3.23 55.77
C THR A 377 -33.52 -2.66 54.79
N ALA A 378 -32.23 -2.83 55.09
CA ALA A 378 -31.16 -2.40 54.19
C ALA A 378 -31.18 -3.14 52.84
N LEU A 379 -31.69 -4.38 52.79
CA LEU A 379 -31.79 -5.20 51.58
C LEU A 379 -33.06 -4.96 50.75
N ARG A 380 -34.01 -4.13 51.23
CA ARG A 380 -35.30 -3.86 50.53
C ARG A 380 -35.11 -3.21 49.16
N GLN A 381 -34.11 -2.36 49.02
CA GLN A 381 -33.73 -1.78 47.74
C GLN A 381 -32.75 -2.75 47.07
N SER A 382 -33.22 -3.59 46.14
CA SER A 382 -32.25 -4.33 45.33
C SER A 382 -31.64 -3.39 44.31
N TRP A 383 -30.40 -3.71 43.99
CA TRP A 383 -29.53 -2.96 43.11
C TRP A 383 -29.92 -3.09 41.62
N GLU A 384 -30.79 -4.03 41.26
CA GLU A 384 -31.19 -4.34 39.88
C GLU A 384 -32.64 -3.93 39.55
N GLY A 385 -33.24 -3.06 40.38
CA GLY A 385 -34.65 -2.69 40.25
C GLY A 385 -35.63 -3.79 40.70
N ARG A 386 -35.13 -4.90 41.22
CA ARG A 386 -35.93 -5.89 41.96
C ARG A 386 -36.17 -5.36 43.38
N GLN A 387 -37.25 -5.77 44.02
CA GLN A 387 -37.49 -5.46 45.42
C GLN A 387 -38.02 -6.73 46.07
N VAL A 388 -37.63 -6.99 47.31
CA VAL A 388 -38.37 -7.95 48.13
C VAL A 388 -39.77 -7.36 48.30
N PRO A 389 -40.85 -8.00 47.80
CA PRO A 389 -42.18 -7.47 47.99
C PRO A 389 -42.47 -7.28 49.48
N ALA A 390 -43.20 -6.22 49.84
CA ALA A 390 -43.46 -5.90 51.24
C ALA A 390 -44.12 -7.05 52.03
N ALA A 391 -44.87 -7.92 51.34
CA ALA A 391 -45.44 -9.15 51.91
C ALA A 391 -44.35 -10.17 52.30
N VAL A 392 -43.38 -10.41 51.42
CA VAL A 392 -42.27 -11.36 51.63
C VAL A 392 -41.33 -10.87 52.73
N TYR A 393 -41.15 -9.55 52.85
CA TYR A 393 -40.34 -8.94 53.90
C TYR A 393 -40.78 -9.37 55.32
N ARG A 394 -42.09 -9.33 55.59
CA ARG A 394 -42.64 -9.71 56.89
C ARG A 394 -42.41 -11.19 57.19
N ASP A 395 -42.53 -12.03 56.16
CA ASP A 395 -42.28 -13.47 56.27
C ASP A 395 -40.79 -13.74 56.56
N LEU A 396 -39.88 -13.11 55.81
CA LEU A 396 -38.42 -13.25 56.01
C LEU A 396 -37.98 -12.83 57.41
N ALA A 397 -38.57 -11.77 57.99
CA ALA A 397 -38.24 -11.29 59.33
C ALA A 397 -38.61 -12.29 60.44
N ARG A 398 -39.62 -13.14 60.21
CA ARG A 398 -40.09 -14.15 61.16
C ARG A 398 -39.59 -15.56 60.83
N PHE A 399 -39.05 -15.75 59.62
CA PHE A 399 -38.76 -17.06 59.05
C PHE A 399 -37.93 -17.96 59.96
N LYS A 400 -36.83 -17.46 60.55
CA LYS A 400 -36.00 -18.24 61.47
C LYS A 400 -36.75 -18.77 62.70
N ALA A 401 -37.72 -18.01 63.22
CA ALA A 401 -38.48 -18.38 64.41
C ALA A 401 -39.60 -19.39 64.11
N THR A 402 -40.06 -19.45 62.86
CA THR A 402 -41.20 -20.29 62.45
C THR A 402 -40.78 -21.53 61.67
N VAL A 403 -39.56 -21.56 61.14
CA VAL A 403 -39.10 -22.65 60.27
C VAL A 403 -38.64 -23.88 61.07
N THR A 404 -39.20 -25.03 60.72
CA THR A 404 -38.76 -26.36 61.20
C THR A 404 -38.06 -27.12 60.08
N ARG A 405 -37.24 -28.13 60.42
CA ARG A 405 -36.64 -29.02 59.41
C ARG A 405 -37.61 -30.18 59.11
N PRO A 406 -37.80 -30.60 57.85
CA PRO A 406 -37.26 -30.01 56.61
C PRO A 406 -37.90 -28.66 56.25
N VAL A 407 -37.12 -27.77 55.63
CA VAL A 407 -37.56 -26.40 55.31
C VAL A 407 -38.32 -26.38 54.00
N GLU A 408 -39.57 -25.93 54.05
CA GLU A 408 -40.35 -25.59 52.87
C GLU A 408 -40.27 -24.08 52.59
N VAL A 409 -39.84 -23.72 51.38
CA VAL A 409 -39.82 -22.32 50.95
C VAL A 409 -41.23 -21.91 50.52
N PRO A 410 -41.82 -20.85 51.08
CA PRO A 410 -43.20 -20.47 50.78
C PRO A 410 -43.45 -20.24 49.29
N ALA A 411 -44.52 -20.86 48.76
CA ALA A 411 -44.91 -20.73 47.35
C ALA A 411 -45.36 -19.30 46.98
N SER A 412 -45.71 -18.48 47.98
CA SER A 412 -46.05 -17.07 47.84
C SER A 412 -44.86 -16.16 47.51
N TRP A 413 -43.62 -16.64 47.69
CA TRP A 413 -42.43 -15.85 47.40
C TRP A 413 -42.19 -15.74 45.88
N PRO A 414 -41.55 -14.67 45.38
CA PRO A 414 -41.13 -14.59 43.98
C PRO A 414 -40.28 -15.80 43.56
N GLU A 415 -40.54 -16.34 42.38
CA GLU A 415 -39.85 -17.53 41.86
C GLU A 415 -38.31 -17.42 41.91
N PRO A 416 -37.67 -16.28 41.57
CA PRO A 416 -36.23 -16.13 41.72
C PRO A 416 -35.73 -16.31 43.16
N LEU A 417 -36.46 -15.75 44.13
CA LEU A 417 -36.12 -15.85 45.54
C LEU A 417 -36.34 -17.27 46.07
N GLN A 418 -37.43 -17.93 45.65
CA GLN A 418 -37.67 -19.34 45.98
C GLN A 418 -36.51 -20.21 45.53
N ARG A 419 -36.07 -20.02 44.28
CA ARG A 419 -34.96 -20.77 43.69
C ARG A 419 -33.67 -20.52 44.46
N ALA A 420 -33.35 -19.27 44.77
CA ALA A 420 -32.16 -18.91 45.53
C ALA A 420 -32.14 -19.57 46.93
N PHE A 421 -33.26 -19.49 47.67
CA PHE A 421 -33.39 -20.13 48.97
C PHE A 421 -33.27 -21.65 48.89
N ARG A 422 -33.93 -22.32 47.92
CA ARG A 422 -33.81 -23.77 47.73
C ARG A 422 -32.37 -24.20 47.48
N VAL A 423 -31.65 -23.49 46.60
CA VAL A 423 -30.24 -23.76 46.31
C VAL A 423 -29.38 -23.63 47.58
N ARG A 424 -29.66 -22.65 48.43
CA ARG A 424 -28.92 -22.45 49.68
C ARG A 424 -29.27 -23.47 50.74
N LEU A 425 -30.54 -23.80 50.91
CA LEU A 425 -31.02 -24.82 51.86
C LEU A 425 -30.43 -26.20 51.55
N GLN A 426 -30.26 -26.56 50.28
CA GLN A 426 -29.61 -27.82 49.86
C GLN A 426 -28.14 -27.93 50.31
N ARG A 427 -27.49 -26.81 50.64
CA ARG A 427 -26.08 -26.75 51.05
C ARG A 427 -25.90 -26.57 52.57
N GLN A 428 -26.99 -26.53 53.32
CA GLN A 428 -26.96 -26.35 54.77
C GLN A 428 -26.65 -27.68 55.49
N PRO A 429 -25.83 -27.68 56.56
CA PRO A 429 -25.66 -28.84 57.43
C PRO A 429 -27.00 -29.29 58.05
N ALA A 430 -27.10 -30.58 58.42
CA ALA A 430 -28.34 -31.20 58.91
C ALA A 430 -28.76 -30.77 60.32
N ASP A 431 -27.85 -30.21 61.11
CA ASP A 431 -27.96 -29.92 62.53
C ASP A 431 -27.98 -28.42 62.88
N ARG A 432 -27.45 -27.57 61.99
CA ARG A 432 -27.34 -26.12 62.24
C ARG A 432 -27.52 -25.27 60.99
N TRP A 433 -27.92 -24.02 61.19
CA TRP A 433 -27.93 -23.00 60.15
C TRP A 433 -26.55 -22.34 60.08
N VAL A 434 -26.01 -22.21 58.88
CA VAL A 434 -24.74 -21.53 58.63
C VAL A 434 -24.94 -20.44 57.57
N PRO A 435 -24.19 -19.33 57.67
CA PRO A 435 -24.23 -18.31 56.65
C PRO A 435 -23.87 -18.86 55.27
N ALA A 436 -24.60 -18.41 54.24
CA ALA A 436 -24.19 -18.49 52.86
C ALA A 436 -22.87 -17.72 52.70
N LYS A 437 -21.80 -18.46 52.41
CA LYS A 437 -20.46 -17.93 52.23
C LYS A 437 -20.33 -17.21 50.89
N LYS A 438 -19.69 -16.04 50.90
CA LYS A 438 -19.36 -15.30 49.68
C LYS A 438 -18.10 -15.86 49.04
N ALA A 439 -18.14 -16.06 47.72
CA ALA A 439 -17.02 -16.58 46.93
C ALA A 439 -16.05 -15.49 46.47
N HIS A 440 -16.14 -14.29 47.03
CA HIS A 440 -15.28 -13.15 46.74
C HIS A 440 -15.26 -12.22 47.96
N VAL A 441 -14.30 -11.31 48.01
CA VAL A 441 -14.20 -10.30 49.06
C VAL A 441 -13.79 -8.94 48.49
N THR A 442 -14.28 -7.88 49.10
CA THR A 442 -13.89 -6.50 48.78
C THR A 442 -12.94 -5.93 49.84
N PRO A 443 -12.05 -4.98 49.49
CA PRO A 443 -11.21 -4.30 50.47
C PRO A 443 -12.00 -3.59 51.59
N GLY A 444 -13.23 -3.14 51.32
CA GLY A 444 -14.10 -2.57 52.34
C GLY A 444 -14.63 -3.59 53.35
N GLN A 445 -14.90 -4.82 52.91
CA GLN A 445 -15.28 -5.93 53.79
C GLN A 445 -14.10 -6.37 54.67
N LEU A 446 -12.91 -6.56 54.08
CA LEU A 446 -11.70 -6.92 54.83
C LEU A 446 -11.32 -5.86 55.87
N ARG A 447 -11.38 -4.57 55.50
CA ARG A 447 -11.11 -3.48 56.45
C ARG A 447 -12.07 -3.48 57.63
N ARG A 448 -13.37 -3.68 57.38
CA ARG A 448 -14.38 -3.78 58.46
C ARG A 448 -14.11 -4.96 59.38
N LEU A 449 -13.70 -6.10 58.82
CA LEU A 449 -13.36 -7.28 59.58
C LEU A 449 -12.14 -7.04 60.49
N GLY A 450 -11.08 -6.44 59.96
CA GLY A 450 -9.86 -6.12 60.71
C GLY A 450 -9.98 -4.91 61.66
N GLN A 451 -11.07 -4.14 61.61
CA GLN A 451 -11.33 -3.00 62.51
C GLN A 451 -12.03 -3.40 63.82
N GLN A 452 -12.55 -4.62 63.92
CA GLN A 452 -13.24 -5.09 65.12
C GLN A 452 -12.23 -5.31 66.26
N THR A 453 -12.61 -4.99 67.50
CA THR A 453 -11.77 -5.11 68.72
C THR A 453 -11.48 -6.56 69.14
N MET A 454 -11.58 -7.50 68.22
CA MET A 454 -11.41 -8.93 68.46
C MET A 454 -9.94 -9.35 68.28
N ASP A 455 -9.57 -10.50 68.83
CA ASP A 455 -8.27 -11.11 68.57
C ASP A 455 -8.18 -11.66 67.13
N TRP A 456 -6.97 -11.96 66.67
CA TRP A 456 -6.75 -12.45 65.31
C TRP A 456 -7.51 -13.76 65.04
N MET A 457 -7.52 -14.69 66.00
CA MET A 457 -8.22 -15.97 65.86
C MET A 457 -9.73 -15.77 65.58
N THR A 458 -10.36 -14.78 66.21
CA THR A 458 -11.77 -14.48 65.95
C THR A 458 -11.98 -13.80 64.60
N VAL A 459 -11.04 -12.96 64.16
CA VAL A 459 -11.05 -12.35 62.81
C VAL A 459 -10.96 -13.43 61.73
N GLU A 460 -10.02 -14.37 61.87
CA GLU A 460 -9.83 -15.50 60.97
C GLU A 460 -11.03 -16.46 60.96
N ALA A 461 -11.56 -16.83 62.13
CA ALA A 461 -12.76 -17.67 62.23
C ALA A 461 -13.98 -16.99 61.58
N THR A 462 -14.12 -15.68 61.75
CA THR A 462 -15.19 -14.90 61.10
C THR A 462 -15.00 -14.85 59.59
N PHE A 463 -13.77 -14.71 59.11
CA PHE A 463 -13.45 -14.78 57.69
C PHE A 463 -13.89 -16.15 57.10
N HIS A 464 -13.47 -17.26 57.70
CA HIS A 464 -13.84 -18.60 57.20
C HIS A 464 -15.34 -18.90 57.35
N ARG A 465 -16.03 -18.26 58.30
CA ARG A 465 -17.48 -18.37 58.43
C ARG A 465 -18.21 -17.69 57.28
N ASP A 466 -17.75 -16.51 56.87
CA ASP A 466 -18.47 -15.62 55.96
C ASP A 466 -17.99 -15.72 54.49
N TYR A 467 -16.80 -16.26 54.24
CA TYR A 467 -16.18 -16.37 52.91
C TYR A 467 -15.74 -17.81 52.56
N ALA A 468 -15.76 -18.12 51.27
CA ALA A 468 -15.27 -19.37 50.70
C ALA A 468 -14.55 -19.07 49.37
N LEU A 469 -13.32 -18.59 49.47
CA LEU A 469 -12.47 -18.27 48.32
C LEU A 469 -11.76 -19.53 47.79
N PRO A 470 -11.28 -19.55 46.54
CA PRO A 470 -10.33 -20.56 46.10
C PRO A 470 -9.09 -20.57 47.00
N ALA A 471 -8.55 -21.76 47.33
CA ALA A 471 -7.48 -21.90 48.34
C ALA A 471 -6.27 -20.97 48.13
N ALA A 472 -5.85 -20.75 46.88
CA ALA A 472 -4.75 -19.85 46.55
C ALA A 472 -5.08 -18.37 46.86
N GLU A 473 -6.29 -17.92 46.50
CA GLU A 473 -6.77 -16.57 46.80
C GLU A 473 -7.04 -16.39 48.30
N GLU A 474 -7.55 -17.44 48.95
CA GLU A 474 -7.82 -17.48 50.39
C GLU A 474 -6.54 -17.23 51.19
N ALA A 475 -5.46 -17.96 50.89
CA ALA A 475 -4.18 -17.82 51.57
C ALA A 475 -3.60 -16.40 51.43
N VAL A 476 -3.60 -15.85 50.21
CA VAL A 476 -3.11 -14.48 49.96
C VAL A 476 -3.98 -13.45 50.68
N THR A 477 -5.29 -13.63 50.65
CA THR A 477 -6.25 -12.72 51.30
C THR A 477 -6.10 -12.72 52.81
N LEU A 478 -6.00 -13.90 53.43
CA LEU A 478 -5.79 -14.05 54.86
C LEU A 478 -4.46 -13.44 55.30
N SER A 479 -3.38 -13.70 54.57
CA SER A 479 -2.08 -13.08 54.84
C SER A 479 -2.13 -11.55 54.77
N ALA A 480 -2.79 -11.00 53.75
CA ALA A 480 -2.95 -9.55 53.62
C ALA A 480 -3.82 -8.96 54.74
N LEU A 481 -4.87 -9.67 55.16
CA LEU A 481 -5.76 -9.27 56.24
C LEU A 481 -5.02 -9.30 57.60
N GLU A 482 -4.18 -10.30 57.85
CA GLU A 482 -3.35 -10.41 59.04
C GLU A 482 -2.37 -9.24 59.14
N GLN A 483 -1.64 -8.96 58.06
CA GLN A 483 -0.73 -7.83 57.99
C GLN A 483 -1.46 -6.50 58.22
N TYR A 484 -2.66 -6.35 57.66
CA TYR A 484 -3.50 -5.17 57.90
C TYR A 484 -3.91 -5.05 59.37
N TYR A 485 -4.36 -6.14 59.98
CA TYR A 485 -4.76 -6.22 61.38
C TYR A 485 -3.61 -5.83 62.32
N LEU A 486 -2.43 -6.43 62.13
CA LEU A 486 -1.23 -6.12 62.92
C LEU A 486 -0.83 -4.65 62.81
N ARG A 487 -0.81 -4.09 61.58
CA ARG A 487 -0.52 -2.67 61.35
C ARG A 487 -1.54 -1.74 62.00
N GLN A 488 -2.83 -2.12 62.03
CA GLN A 488 -3.86 -1.37 62.75
C GLN A 488 -3.60 -1.36 64.26
N ARG A 489 -3.28 -2.52 64.85
CA ARG A 489 -2.97 -2.61 66.29
C ARG A 489 -1.72 -1.83 66.66
N ASP A 490 -0.67 -1.90 65.86
CA ASP A 490 0.55 -1.12 66.09
C ASP A 490 0.29 0.37 66.06
N ARG A 491 -0.58 0.85 65.17
CA ARG A 491 -1.02 2.25 65.14
C ARG A 491 -1.80 2.61 66.39
N GLN A 492 -2.77 1.78 66.79
CA GLN A 492 -3.59 2.01 67.99
C GLN A 492 -2.73 2.05 69.27
N HIS A 493 -1.74 1.16 69.39
CA HIS A 493 -0.84 1.08 70.54
C HIS A 493 0.41 1.97 70.41
N ARG A 494 0.54 2.76 69.34
CA ARG A 494 1.71 3.62 69.02
C ARG A 494 3.05 2.86 69.02
N ARG A 495 3.05 1.60 68.60
CA ARG A 495 4.23 0.71 68.56
C ARG A 495 4.95 0.65 67.22
N GLY A 496 4.47 1.34 66.19
CA GLY A 496 5.00 1.23 64.82
C GLY A 496 6.52 1.39 64.71
N ALA A 497 7.14 2.30 65.46
CA ALA A 497 8.60 2.51 65.44
C ALA A 497 9.40 1.42 66.19
N GLN A 498 8.79 0.70 67.13
CA GLN A 498 9.39 -0.48 67.77
C GLN A 498 9.24 -1.71 66.86
N THR A 499 8.07 -1.92 66.27
CA THR A 499 7.85 -3.03 65.33
C THR A 499 8.77 -2.92 64.11
N GLN A 500 8.93 -1.73 63.54
CA GLN A 500 9.86 -1.53 62.40
C GLN A 500 11.31 -1.84 62.75
N ARG A 501 11.78 -1.47 63.95
CA ARG A 501 13.13 -1.82 64.41
C ARG A 501 13.30 -3.32 64.58
N LEU A 502 12.31 -3.99 65.17
CA LEU A 502 12.35 -5.44 65.35
C LEU A 502 12.33 -6.18 64.00
N LEU A 503 11.53 -5.72 63.04
CA LEU A 503 11.50 -6.29 61.69
C LEU A 503 12.83 -6.10 60.96
N GLN A 504 13.48 -4.94 61.11
CA GLN A 504 14.82 -4.72 60.55
C GLN A 504 15.84 -5.68 61.15
N GLN A 505 15.85 -5.85 62.48
CA GLN A 505 16.75 -6.80 63.15
C GLN A 505 16.52 -8.24 62.69
N LEU A 506 15.26 -8.67 62.55
CA LEU A 506 14.92 -10.01 62.08
C LEU A 506 15.27 -10.24 60.59
N LEU A 507 15.32 -9.19 59.78
CA LEU A 507 15.72 -9.25 58.37
C LEU A 507 17.24 -9.08 58.17
N GLU A 508 17.96 -8.67 59.21
CA GLU A 508 19.43 -8.55 59.25
C GLU A 508 20.09 -9.80 59.86
N GLU A 509 19.33 -10.71 60.47
CA GLU A 509 19.79 -11.99 61.03
C GLU A 509 19.74 -13.18 60.06
N ASP A 510 19.46 -12.93 58.77
CA ASP A 510 19.74 -13.83 57.63
C ASP A 510 20.91 -13.28 56.79
#